data_AF-A0A9Q1DS91-F1
#
_entry.id   AF-A0A9Q1DS91-F1
#
_cell.length_a   1.000
_cell.length_b   1.000
_cell.length_c   1.000
_cell.angle_alpha   90.00
_cell.angle_beta   90.00
_cell.angle_gamma   90.00
#
_symmetry.space_group_name_H-M   'P 1'
#
loop_
_entity.id
_entity.type
_entity.pdbx_description
1 polymer ?
#
loop_
_entity_poly.entity_id
_entity_poly.type
_entity_poly.pdbx_seq_one_letter_code
_entity_poly.pdbx_strand_id
1 'polypeptide(L)'
;MYAPICTLEFLHDPIKPCKSVCKRARDGCEPIMRRYNHSWPESLACDDLPVYDRGVCISPEAIVTDLPEALGATPARTPAEEPQTEPQGFQCDHRELQENH
;
A
#
# COMPACT_ATOMS: atom_id res chain seq x y z
N MET A 1 8.53 1.85 -3.50
CA MET A 1 9.62 2.10 -2.53
C MET A 1 10.69 1.04 -2.63
N TYR A 2 10.45 -0.19 -2.15
CA TYR A 2 11.49 -1.24 -2.05
C TYR A 2 11.93 -1.90 -3.36
N ALA A 3 11.03 -2.01 -4.34
CA ALA A 3 11.32 -2.54 -5.67
C ALA A 3 10.65 -1.63 -6.71
N PRO A 4 11.28 -0.51 -7.09
CA PRO A 4 10.72 0.39 -8.08
C PRO A 4 10.75 -0.22 -9.48
N ILE A 5 9.92 0.31 -10.38
CA ILE A 5 9.97 -0.06 -11.81
C ILE A 5 11.30 0.44 -12.41
N CYS A 6 11.92 -0.40 -13.24
CA CYS A 6 13.19 -0.10 -13.88
C CYS A 6 12.97 0.46 -15.28
N THR A 7 13.36 1.73 -15.50
CA THR A 7 13.38 2.38 -16.81
C THR A 7 14.70 3.10 -16.99
N LEU A 8 15.21 3.21 -18.23
CA LEU A 8 16.54 3.76 -18.50
C LEU A 8 16.70 5.22 -18.04
N GLU A 9 15.63 6.01 -18.12
CA GLU A 9 15.62 7.42 -17.73
C GLU A 9 15.65 7.61 -16.19
N PHE A 10 15.27 6.59 -15.42
CA PHE A 10 15.09 6.67 -13.97
C PHE A 10 15.95 5.63 -13.22
N LEU A 11 17.13 5.31 -13.74
CA LEU A 11 18.04 4.33 -13.13
C LEU A 11 18.62 4.80 -11.77
N HIS A 12 18.92 6.08 -11.64
CA HIS A 12 19.55 6.64 -10.44
C HIS A 12 18.56 7.28 -9.47
N ASP A 13 17.44 7.80 -9.99
CA ASP A 13 16.32 8.30 -9.19
C ASP A 13 15.02 7.64 -9.67
N PRO A 14 14.63 6.50 -9.07
CA PRO A 14 13.49 5.73 -9.54
C PRO A 14 12.18 6.49 -9.38
N ILE A 15 11.27 6.32 -10.34
CA ILE A 15 9.95 6.96 -10.29
C ILE A 15 9.21 6.54 -9.02
N LYS A 16 8.81 7.53 -8.23
CA LYS A 16 8.09 7.35 -6.96
C LYS A 16 6.59 7.10 -7.20
N PRO A 17 5.89 6.42 -6.27
CA PRO A 17 4.43 6.35 -6.30
C PRO A 17 3.83 7.75 -6.10
N CYS A 18 2.66 8.00 -6.69
CA CYS A 18 1.96 9.26 -6.47
C CYS A 18 1.51 9.42 -5.01
N LYS A 19 1.50 10.66 -4.50
CA LYS A 19 1.04 11.00 -3.13
C LYS A 19 -0.34 10.43 -2.80
N SER A 20 -1.26 10.40 -3.78
CA SER A 20 -2.61 9.84 -3.61
C SER A 20 -2.60 8.33 -3.29
N VAL A 21 -1.68 7.57 -3.88
CA VAL A 21 -1.52 6.13 -3.62
C VAL A 21 -1.03 5.90 -2.20
N CYS A 22 -0.01 6.67 -1.77
CA CYS A 22 0.52 6.59 -0.42
C CYS A 22 -0.55 6.92 0.62
N LYS A 23 -1.33 7.99 0.42
CA LYS A 23 -2.40 8.37 1.35
C LYS A 23 -3.42 7.24 1.52
N ARG A 24 -3.92 6.66 0.41
CA ARG A 24 -4.84 5.52 0.48
C ARG A 24 -4.25 4.32 1.23
N ALA A 25 -2.98 4.01 1.01
CA ALA A 25 -2.29 2.92 1.70
C ALA A 25 -2.13 3.21 3.20
N ARG A 26 -1.72 4.43 3.57
CA ARG A 26 -1.62 4.85 4.97
C ARG A 26 -2.96 4.80 5.66
N ASP A 27 -4.00 5.37 5.05
CA ASP A 27 -5.33 5.45 5.66
C ASP A 27 -5.91 4.05 5.91
N GLY A 28 -5.65 3.07 5.02
CA GLY A 28 -6.07 1.69 5.20
C GLY A 28 -5.19 0.85 6.15
N CYS A 29 -3.88 1.09 6.18
CA CYS A 29 -2.93 0.21 6.88
C CYS A 29 -2.42 0.77 8.22
N GLU A 30 -2.29 2.08 8.38
CA GLU A 30 -1.80 2.71 9.60
C GLU A 30 -2.65 2.36 10.85
N PRO A 31 -4.00 2.27 10.78
CA PRO A 31 -4.79 1.80 11.92
C PRO A 31 -4.45 0.36 12.33
N ILE A 32 -4.16 -0.51 11.36
CA ILE A 32 -3.76 -1.89 11.60
C ILE A 32 -2.36 -1.92 12.25
N MET A 33 -1.40 -1.16 11.71
CA MET A 33 -0.05 -1.08 12.29
C MET A 33 -0.08 -0.61 13.74
N ARG A 34 -0.86 0.43 14.04
CA ARG A 34 -1.00 0.97 15.40
C ARG A 34 -1.57 -0.03 16.39
N ARG A 35 -2.46 -0.94 15.96
CA ARG A 35 -2.99 -2.03 16.80
C ARG A 35 -1.89 -2.99 17.27
N TYR A 36 -0.86 -3.19 16.47
CA TYR A 36 0.30 -4.00 16.81
C TYR A 36 1.47 -3.17 17.35
N ASN A 37 1.21 -1.97 17.87
CA ASN A 37 2.23 -1.08 18.44
C ASN A 37 3.32 -0.63 17.44
N HIS A 38 3.02 -0.67 16.14
CA HIS A 38 3.88 -0.14 15.09
C HIS A 38 3.32 1.18 14.55
N SER A 39 4.16 2.18 14.33
CA SER A 39 3.77 3.43 13.67
C SER A 39 4.06 3.37 12.17
N TRP A 40 3.38 4.23 11.41
CA TRP A 40 3.72 4.44 10.01
C TRP A 40 5.16 4.99 9.92
N PRO A 41 6.09 4.29 9.26
CA PRO A 41 7.50 4.67 9.28
C PRO A 41 7.74 5.93 8.43
N GLU A 42 8.74 6.71 8.83
CA GLU A 42 9.14 7.94 8.12
C GLU A 42 9.57 7.65 6.67
N SER A 43 10.18 6.50 6.42
CA SER A 43 10.52 6.06 5.06
C SER A 43 9.31 5.87 4.16
N LEU A 44 8.08 5.77 4.70
CA LEU A 44 6.85 5.71 3.92
C LEU A 44 6.03 7.01 4.04
N ALA A 45 6.59 8.09 4.60
CA ALA A 45 5.90 9.37 4.73
C ALA A 45 5.44 9.88 3.35
N CYS A 46 4.17 10.29 3.27
CA CYS A 46 3.58 10.69 2.00
C CYS A 46 3.99 12.10 1.57
N ASP A 47 4.57 12.91 2.47
CA ASP A 47 4.75 14.35 2.26
C ASP A 47 5.73 14.68 1.14
N ASP A 48 6.77 13.86 0.97
CA ASP A 48 7.81 14.01 -0.06
C ASP A 48 7.45 13.38 -1.41
N LEU A 49 6.24 12.85 -1.55
CA LEU A 49 5.78 12.25 -2.79
C LEU A 49 5.15 13.28 -3.73
N PRO A 50 5.41 13.16 -5.05
CA PRO A 50 4.84 14.05 -6.06
C PRO A 50 3.32 13.91 -6.15
N VAL A 51 2.68 15.02 -6.52
CA VAL A 51 1.28 15.06 -6.95
C VAL A 51 1.26 14.91 -8.48
N TYR A 52 0.32 14.13 -9.01
CA TYR A 52 0.23 13.79 -10.43
C TYR A 52 0.26 15.02 -11.35
N ASP A 53 -0.43 16.11 -10.97
CA ASP A 53 -0.49 17.35 -11.76
C ASP A 53 0.79 18.21 -11.73
N ARG A 54 1.81 17.80 -10.95
CA ARG A 54 3.05 18.59 -10.71
C ARG A 54 4.34 17.80 -10.92
N GLY A 55 4.29 16.58 -11.45
CA GLY A 55 5.47 15.75 -11.68
C GLY A 55 5.14 14.34 -12.19
N VAL A 56 6.18 13.54 -12.45
CA VAL A 56 6.04 12.16 -12.92
C VAL A 56 5.93 11.22 -11.73
N CYS A 57 4.84 10.43 -11.67
CA CYS A 57 4.61 9.44 -10.62
C CYS A 57 3.70 8.31 -11.08
N ILE A 58 3.74 7.19 -10.36
CA ILE A 58 3.00 5.97 -10.72
C ILE A 58 1.75 5.83 -9.85
N SER A 59 0.60 5.60 -10.49
CA SER A 59 -0.67 5.21 -9.85
C SER A 59 -1.16 3.89 -10.46
N PRO A 60 -1.70 2.95 -9.66
CA PRO A 60 -2.29 1.73 -10.19
C PRO A 60 -3.57 2.05 -10.95
N GLU A 61 -3.79 1.32 -12.04
CA GLU A 61 -5.06 1.26 -12.76
C GLU A 61 -5.76 -0.08 -12.48
N ALA A 62 -7.08 -0.14 -12.66
CA ALA A 62 -7.83 -1.37 -12.48
C ALA A 62 -7.48 -2.37 -13.58
N ILE A 63 -7.07 -3.58 -13.19
CA ILE A 63 -6.86 -4.69 -14.12
C ILE A 63 -8.20 -5.43 -14.24
N VAL A 64 -8.68 -5.62 -15.47
CA VAL A 64 -9.77 -6.57 -15.73
C VAL A 64 -9.20 -7.95 -15.43
N THR A 65 -9.56 -8.49 -14.27
CA THR A 65 -9.29 -9.90 -14.00
C THR A 65 -10.30 -10.69 -14.82
N ASP A 66 -9.85 -11.41 -15.85
CA ASP A 66 -10.65 -12.40 -16.58
C ASP A 66 -10.97 -13.61 -15.69
N LEU A 67 -11.53 -13.36 -14.50
CA LEU A 67 -12.13 -14.41 -13.69
C LEU A 67 -13.55 -14.58 -14.22
N PRO A 68 -13.96 -15.79 -14.63
CA PRO A 68 -15.33 -16.01 -15.05
C PRO A 68 -16.27 -15.55 -13.94
N GLU A 69 -17.30 -14.81 -14.36
CA GLU A 69 -18.31 -14.07 -13.60
C GLU A 69 -19.20 -14.96 -12.70
N ALA A 70 -18.66 -16.04 -12.14
CA ALA A 70 -19.38 -17.04 -11.35
C ALA A 70 -19.27 -16.80 -9.83
N LEU A 71 -18.56 -15.76 -9.38
CA LEU A 71 -18.50 -15.37 -7.96
C LEU A 71 -18.60 -13.84 -7.79
N GLY A 72 -19.65 -13.23 -8.38
CA GLY A 72 -20.29 -12.01 -7.87
C GLY A 72 -19.41 -10.83 -7.43
N ALA A 73 -18.51 -10.34 -8.28
CA ALA A 73 -17.86 -9.06 -8.06
C ALA A 73 -18.73 -7.91 -8.60
N THR A 74 -19.47 -7.24 -7.72
CA THR A 74 -20.12 -5.96 -8.06
C THR A 74 -19.06 -4.89 -8.36
N PRO A 75 -19.26 -3.99 -9.34
CA PRO A 75 -18.31 -2.92 -9.62
C PRO A 75 -18.20 -1.97 -8.43
N ALA A 76 -16.98 -1.48 -8.23
CA ALA A 76 -16.52 -0.47 -7.27
C ALA A 76 -17.59 0.19 -6.38
N ARG A 77 -17.49 -0.09 -5.07
CA ARG A 77 -18.26 0.53 -3.99
C ARG A 77 -18.07 2.06 -3.97
N THR A 78 -19.20 2.78 -3.98
CA THR A 78 -19.40 4.12 -3.43
C THR A 78 -18.89 4.19 -1.97
N PRO A 79 -18.55 5.37 -1.41
CA PRO A 79 -18.06 5.47 -0.03
C PRO A 79 -19.24 5.36 0.92
N ALA A 80 -19.43 4.19 1.54
CA ALA A 80 -20.29 4.03 2.71
C ALA A 80 -19.82 2.83 3.54
N GLU A 81 -19.49 3.13 4.80
CA GLU A 81 -19.37 2.26 5.97
C GLU A 81 -18.32 1.12 5.92
N GLU A 82 -17.28 1.25 6.74
CA GLU A 82 -16.39 0.15 7.13
C GLU A 82 -17.19 -1.01 7.76
N PRO A 83 -17.09 -2.24 7.25
CA PRO A 83 -17.31 -3.41 8.08
C PRO A 83 -16.10 -3.55 9.01
N GLN A 84 -16.32 -3.35 10.31
CA GLN A 84 -15.37 -3.66 11.36
C GLN A 84 -15.13 -5.17 11.41
N THR A 85 -14.36 -5.71 10.47
CA THR A 85 -13.83 -7.07 10.56
C THR A 85 -12.41 -6.96 11.08
N GLU A 86 -12.27 -7.25 12.37
CA GLU A 86 -10.98 -7.51 13.00
C GLU A 86 -10.21 -8.55 12.17
N PRO A 87 -9.04 -8.22 11.58
CA PRO A 87 -8.22 -9.27 10.99
C PRO A 87 -7.73 -10.14 12.15
N GLN A 88 -8.19 -11.38 12.18
CA GLN A 88 -7.62 -12.42 13.03
C GLN A 88 -6.11 -12.39 12.80
N GLY A 89 -5.37 -12.07 13.85
CA GLY A 89 -3.98 -11.68 13.73
C GLY A 89 -3.14 -12.78 13.12
N PHE A 90 -2.46 -12.46 12.02
CA PHE A 90 -1.21 -13.13 11.70
C PHE A 90 -0.22 -12.69 12.79
N GLN A 91 -0.06 -13.51 13.82
CA GLN A 91 0.92 -13.27 14.86
C GLN A 91 2.31 -13.32 14.19
N CYS A 92 2.97 -12.17 14.03
CA CYS A 92 4.39 -12.16 13.72
C CYS A 92 5.11 -12.72 14.95
N ASP A 93 5.51 -13.99 14.90
CA ASP A 93 6.21 -14.63 16.01
C ASP A 93 7.60 -14.00 16.14
N HIS A 94 7.74 -13.09 17.11
CA HIS A 94 8.97 -12.35 17.39
C HIS A 94 10.08 -13.25 17.99
N ARG A 95 9.79 -14.54 18.21
CA ARG A 95 10.68 -15.49 18.90
C ARG A 95 11.77 -16.05 17.98
N GLU A 96 11.66 -15.92 16.66
CA GLU A 96 12.65 -16.46 15.72
C GLU A 96 13.83 -15.50 15.41
N LEU A 97 13.82 -14.26 15.92
CA LEU A 97 14.91 -13.30 15.70
C LEU A 97 16.01 -13.30 16.78
N GLN A 98 15.90 -14.12 17.83
CA GLN A 98 16.93 -14.22 18.89
C GLN A 98 17.79 -15.49 18.84
N GLU A 99 17.57 -16.43 17.92
CA GLU A 99 18.34 -17.69 17.85
C GLU A 99 19.53 -17.68 16.87
N ASN A 100 20.11 -16.51 16.56
CA ASN A 100 21.37 -16.43 15.81
C ASN A 100 22.33 -15.38 16.41
N HIS A 101 22.78 -15.63 17.64
CA HIS A 101 23.96 -14.96 18.20
C HIS A 101 24.83 -15.93 18.98
#